data_AF-A0A5C1YN15-F1
#
_entry.id   AF-A0A5C1YN15-F1
#
_cell.length_a   1.000
_cell.length_b   1.000
_cell.length_c   1.000
_cell.angle_alpha   90.00
_cell.angle_beta   90.00
_cell.angle_gamma   90.00
#
_symmetry.space_group_name_H-M   'P 1'
#
loop_
_entity.id
_entity.type
_entity.pdbx_description
1 polymer ?
#
loop_
_entity_poly.entity_id
_entity_poly.type
_entity_poly.pdbx_seq_one_letter_code
_entity_poly.pdbx_strand_id
1 'polypeptide(L)'
;MQDDILELAYELSRVTREKIHVIDSVMREARFLAINTRIEAAKAGQAGAAFGLLADEMGRISARIIEVATELRGATDSSTSRLQQAGSELLQTSLGERFTDLALNAVELIDRNLYERSCDVRWWATDSALVGALADGTPEACNFAADRLATILRSYTVYLDLFLVNLDGKVVACGRPDKHRKLYNSNMSGEEWFTRALNTQSGDDYAVADVNTVPALENAQAAIYGTAVRAGGAAHGRVLGVLGIAFDWGTQADAIVKGARLTETERSRTRVMLVDAQKRVIASSDGKGQLVEQYDLKVSGPQGFYIQGDKLIAYARTPGYETYKGLGWYGVLEIAHVPSTAARHVVGGKRR
;
A
#
# COMPACT_ATOMS: atom_id res chain seq x y z
N MET A 1 19.32 -4.16 -11.31
CA MET A 1 20.09 -2.90 -11.35
C MET A 1 20.51 -2.44 -9.96
N GLN A 2 19.61 -2.19 -9.01
CA GLN A 2 20.00 -1.75 -7.65
C GLN A 2 20.59 -2.88 -6.79
N ASP A 3 20.02 -4.10 -6.87
CA ASP A 3 20.62 -5.29 -6.24
C ASP A 3 22.02 -5.59 -6.82
N ASP A 4 22.17 -5.42 -8.14
CA ASP A 4 23.43 -5.62 -8.87
C ASP A 4 24.55 -4.69 -8.38
N ILE A 5 24.23 -3.46 -7.94
CA ILE A 5 25.22 -2.50 -7.42
C ILE A 5 25.76 -2.96 -6.06
N LEU A 6 24.88 -3.45 -5.18
CA LEU A 6 25.29 -4.00 -3.88
C LEU A 6 26.12 -5.26 -4.09
N GLU A 7 25.70 -6.16 -5.00
CA GLU A 7 26.44 -7.37 -5.36
C GLU A 7 27.83 -7.04 -5.92
N LEU A 8 27.94 -6.07 -6.83
CA LEU A 8 29.21 -5.62 -7.38
C LEU A 8 30.13 -5.01 -6.30
N ALA A 9 29.56 -4.28 -5.33
CA ALA A 9 30.31 -3.75 -4.19
C ALA A 9 30.85 -4.87 -3.28
N TYR A 10 30.08 -5.94 -3.09
CA TYR A 10 30.53 -7.13 -2.36
C TYR A 10 31.65 -7.86 -3.10
N GLU A 11 31.51 -8.07 -4.41
CA GLU A 11 32.55 -8.70 -5.21
C GLU A 11 33.84 -7.89 -5.18
N LEU A 12 33.75 -6.56 -5.36
CA LEU A 12 34.91 -5.67 -5.30
C LEU A 12 35.61 -5.73 -3.94
N SER A 13 34.84 -5.73 -2.84
CA SER A 13 35.38 -5.85 -1.48
C SER A 13 36.08 -7.19 -1.27
N ARG A 14 35.46 -8.28 -1.72
CA ARG A 14 35.99 -9.64 -1.64
C ARG A 14 37.31 -9.77 -2.40
N VAL A 15 37.34 -9.34 -3.66
CA VAL A 15 38.53 -9.39 -4.53
C VAL A 15 39.64 -8.52 -3.94
N THR A 16 39.33 -7.32 -3.49
CA THR A 16 40.31 -6.42 -2.88
C THR A 16 40.94 -7.03 -1.63
N ARG A 17 40.12 -7.62 -0.75
CA ARG A 17 40.60 -8.31 0.46
C ARG A 17 41.51 -9.50 0.12
N GLU A 18 41.14 -10.29 -0.88
CA GLU A 18 41.94 -11.41 -1.38
C GLU A 18 43.30 -10.94 -1.91
N LYS A 19 43.33 -9.88 -2.74
CA LYS A 19 44.59 -9.35 -3.29
C LYS A 19 45.48 -8.71 -2.24
N ILE A 20 44.91 -8.02 -1.25
CA ILE A 20 45.67 -7.49 -0.11
C ILE A 20 46.32 -8.62 0.68
N HIS A 21 45.63 -9.75 0.88
CA HIS A 21 46.20 -10.92 1.55
C HIS A 21 47.38 -11.52 0.78
N VAL A 22 47.28 -11.58 -0.55
CA VAL A 22 48.39 -12.01 -1.42
C VAL A 22 49.58 -11.07 -1.31
N ILE A 23 49.37 -9.76 -1.37
CA ILE A 23 50.44 -8.75 -1.20
C ILE A 23 51.14 -8.95 0.14
N ASP A 24 50.39 -9.08 1.23
CA ASP A 24 50.93 -9.29 2.57
C ASP A 24 51.76 -10.59 2.69
N SER A 25 51.36 -11.66 1.99
CA SER A 25 52.15 -12.90 1.89
C SER A 25 53.46 -12.69 1.15
N VAL A 26 53.42 -12.06 -0.03
CA VAL A 26 54.61 -11.79 -0.85
C VAL A 26 55.58 -10.87 -0.11
N MET A 27 55.08 -9.86 0.61
CA MET A 27 55.94 -8.96 1.37
C MET A 27 56.56 -9.62 2.60
N ARG A 28 55.87 -10.59 3.23
CA ARG A 28 56.49 -11.42 4.28
C ARG A 28 57.64 -12.26 3.73
N GLU A 29 57.46 -12.90 2.59
CA GLU A 29 58.51 -13.67 1.92
C GLU A 29 59.70 -12.79 1.53
N ALA A 30 59.45 -11.61 0.93
CA ALA A 30 60.48 -10.63 0.60
C ALA A 30 61.24 -10.15 1.84
N ARG A 31 60.55 -9.96 2.97
CA ARG A 31 61.16 -9.59 4.25
C ARG A 31 62.03 -10.71 4.82
N PHE A 32 61.60 -11.96 4.75
CA PHE A 32 62.43 -13.10 5.14
C PHE A 32 63.68 -13.23 4.26
N LEU A 33 63.54 -13.06 2.95
CA LEU A 33 64.67 -13.07 2.02
C LEU A 33 65.65 -11.93 2.34
N ALA A 34 65.15 -10.73 2.62
CA ALA A 34 65.97 -9.60 3.05
C ALA A 34 66.72 -9.91 4.35
N ILE A 35 66.06 -10.49 5.36
CA ILE A 35 66.71 -10.88 6.63
C ILE A 35 67.82 -11.93 6.37
N ASN A 36 67.54 -12.97 5.58
CA ASN A 36 68.53 -13.99 5.25
C ASN A 36 69.73 -13.41 4.50
N THR A 37 69.50 -12.55 3.51
CA THR A 37 70.55 -11.84 2.77
C THR A 37 71.39 -10.96 3.71
N ARG A 38 70.75 -10.27 4.67
CA ARG A 38 71.45 -9.44 5.66
C ARG A 38 72.37 -10.26 6.57
N ILE A 39 71.91 -11.44 7.00
CA ILE A 39 72.71 -12.36 7.82
C ILE A 39 73.95 -12.86 7.04
N GLU A 40 73.76 -13.25 5.78
CA GLU A 40 74.85 -13.79 4.97
C GLU A 40 75.83 -12.70 4.52
N ALA A 41 75.33 -11.49 4.25
CA ALA A 41 76.16 -10.30 4.05
C ALA A 41 77.02 -9.98 5.28
N ALA A 42 76.45 -10.09 6.48
CA ALA A 42 77.20 -9.88 7.72
C ALA A 42 78.30 -10.93 7.93
N LYS A 43 78.04 -12.21 7.61
CA LYS A 43 79.07 -13.26 7.65
C LYS A 43 80.22 -13.02 6.66
N ALA A 44 79.93 -12.50 5.47
CA ALA A 44 80.93 -12.24 4.44
C ALA A 44 81.79 -10.99 4.71
N GLY A 45 81.53 -10.24 5.78
CA GLY A 45 82.32 -9.07 6.17
C GLY A 45 82.34 -7.97 5.11
N GLN A 46 83.53 -7.46 4.76
CA GLN A 46 83.66 -6.40 3.74
C GLN A 46 83.17 -6.81 2.36
N ALA A 47 83.30 -8.09 1.98
CA ALA A 47 82.83 -8.59 0.68
C ALA A 47 81.29 -8.61 0.56
N GLY A 48 80.57 -8.66 1.69
CA GLY A 48 79.11 -8.66 1.75
C GLY A 48 78.45 -7.30 1.87
N ALA A 49 79.21 -6.21 2.02
CA ALA A 49 78.68 -4.88 2.36
C ALA A 49 77.60 -4.37 1.37
N ALA A 50 77.80 -4.58 0.07
CA ALA A 50 76.83 -4.20 -0.96
C ALA A 50 75.51 -4.98 -0.86
N PHE A 51 75.57 -6.28 -0.52
CA PHE A 51 74.37 -7.11 -0.30
C PHE A 51 73.62 -6.73 0.98
N GLY A 52 74.33 -6.28 2.02
CA GLY A 52 73.72 -5.74 3.23
C GLY A 52 72.86 -4.50 2.97
N LEU A 53 73.34 -3.57 2.13
CA LEU A 53 72.57 -2.39 1.72
C LEU A 53 71.31 -2.74 0.94
N LEU A 54 71.39 -3.72 0.02
CA LEU A 54 70.24 -4.21 -0.75
C LEU A 54 69.19 -4.88 0.15
N ALA A 55 69.64 -5.66 1.14
CA ALA A 55 68.76 -6.28 2.11
C ALA A 55 68.00 -5.23 2.96
N ASP A 56 68.69 -4.16 3.38
CA ASP A 56 68.08 -3.07 4.15
C ASP A 56 67.02 -2.32 3.33
N GLU A 57 67.33 -2.00 2.08
CA GLU A 57 66.41 -1.34 1.18
C GLU A 57 65.19 -2.22 0.88
N MET A 58 65.39 -3.53 0.67
CA MET A 58 64.29 -4.47 0.43
C MET A 58 63.41 -4.64 1.67
N GLY A 59 63.98 -4.64 2.87
CA GLY A 59 63.25 -4.62 4.14
C GLY A 59 62.40 -3.35 4.31
N ARG A 60 62.96 -2.19 3.95
CA ARG A 60 62.28 -0.88 3.98
C ARG A 60 61.10 -0.83 3.00
N ILE A 61 61.31 -1.25 1.75
CA ILE A 61 60.25 -1.38 0.73
C ILE A 61 59.16 -2.33 1.22
N SER A 62 59.55 -3.46 1.82
CA SER A 62 58.60 -4.44 2.34
C SER A 62 57.71 -3.90 3.45
N ALA A 63 58.29 -3.18 4.41
CA ALA A 63 57.52 -2.52 5.46
C ALA A 63 56.56 -1.47 4.89
N ARG A 64 57.02 -0.66 3.91
CA ARG A 64 56.19 0.37 3.28
C ARG A 64 55.01 -0.21 2.49
N ILE A 65 55.21 -1.32 1.78
CA ILE A 65 54.12 -1.97 1.04
C ILE A 65 53.09 -2.58 2.00
N ILE A 66 53.53 -3.17 3.13
CA ILE A 66 52.61 -3.70 4.16
C ILE A 66 51.75 -2.58 4.76
N GLU A 67 52.36 -1.42 5.04
CA GLU A 67 51.64 -0.22 5.53
C GLU A 67 50.57 0.23 4.52
N VAL A 68 50.94 0.43 3.25
CA VAL A 68 50.00 0.82 2.18
C VAL A 68 48.89 -0.23 1.99
N ALA A 69 49.22 -1.52 2.06
CA ALA A 69 48.24 -2.60 1.96
C ALA A 69 47.25 -2.60 3.14
N THR A 70 47.71 -2.21 4.33
CA THR A 70 46.87 -2.09 5.53
C THR A 70 45.94 -0.88 5.44
N GLU A 71 46.45 0.27 5.00
CA GLU A 71 45.64 1.47 4.74
C GLU A 71 44.58 1.19 3.67
N LEU A 72 44.95 0.53 2.57
CA LEU A 72 44.03 0.15 1.50
C LEU A 72 42.92 -0.78 2.02
N ARG A 73 43.24 -1.71 2.91
CA ARG A 73 42.25 -2.59 3.56
C ARG A 73 41.24 -1.77 4.36
N GLY A 74 41.72 -0.90 5.24
CA GLY A 74 40.87 -0.05 6.07
C GLY A 74 39.97 0.89 5.26
N ALA A 75 40.52 1.51 4.21
CA ALA A 75 39.77 2.37 3.30
C ALA A 75 38.70 1.57 2.51
N THR A 76 39.02 0.35 2.10
CA THR A 76 38.08 -0.54 1.41
C THR A 76 36.95 -0.95 2.34
N ASP A 77 37.24 -1.46 3.54
CA ASP A 77 36.23 -1.89 4.51
C ASP A 77 35.29 -0.74 4.91
N SER A 78 35.84 0.45 5.16
CA SER A 78 35.07 1.68 5.43
C SER A 78 34.16 2.07 4.25
N SER A 79 34.67 1.99 3.03
CA SER A 79 33.89 2.34 1.83
C SER A 79 32.79 1.31 1.56
N THR A 80 33.05 0.01 1.73
CA THR A 80 32.03 -1.04 1.65
C THR A 80 30.93 -0.82 2.69
N SER A 81 31.28 -0.52 3.95
CA SER A 81 30.29 -0.27 5.00
C SER A 81 29.40 0.94 4.66
N ARG A 82 29.97 2.03 4.15
CA ARG A 82 29.20 3.22 3.73
C ARG A 82 28.30 2.92 2.54
N LEU A 83 28.77 2.15 1.55
CA LEU A 83 27.97 1.74 0.40
C LEU A 83 26.81 0.84 0.81
N GLN A 84 27.01 -0.08 1.76
CA GLN A 84 25.95 -0.93 2.28
C GLN A 84 24.86 -0.13 2.99
N GLN A 85 25.26 0.81 3.86
CA GLN A 85 24.31 1.68 4.57
C GLN A 85 23.51 2.52 3.57
N ALA A 86 24.21 3.24 2.68
CA ALA A 86 23.56 4.08 1.67
C ALA A 86 22.64 3.26 0.74
N GLY A 87 23.08 2.08 0.31
CA GLY A 87 22.26 1.19 -0.53
C GLY A 87 21.01 0.70 0.18
N SER A 88 21.10 0.33 1.46
CA SER A 88 19.94 -0.09 2.26
C SER A 88 18.95 1.05 2.46
N GLU A 89 19.42 2.25 2.78
CA GLU A 89 18.59 3.44 2.95
C GLU A 89 17.89 3.85 1.65
N LEU A 90 18.61 3.80 0.51
CA LEU A 90 18.04 4.08 -0.81
C LEU A 90 16.99 3.05 -1.23
N LEU A 91 17.23 1.76 -0.99
CA LEU A 91 16.26 0.70 -1.28
C LEU A 91 15.00 0.86 -0.45
N GLN A 92 15.13 1.12 0.85
CA GLN A 92 13.98 1.35 1.74
C GLN A 92 13.18 2.56 1.31
N THR A 93 13.84 3.66 0.98
CA THR A 93 13.18 4.91 0.54
C THR A 93 12.47 4.70 -0.80
N SER A 94 13.14 4.11 -1.79
CA SER A 94 12.58 3.81 -3.11
C SER A 94 11.34 2.89 -3.03
N LEU A 95 11.42 1.82 -2.23
CA LEU A 95 10.27 0.94 -2.00
C LEU A 95 9.15 1.67 -1.26
N GLY A 96 9.50 2.45 -0.24
CA GLY A 96 8.56 3.25 0.55
C GLY A 96 7.77 4.23 -0.32
N GLU A 97 8.45 5.01 -1.14
CA GLU A 97 7.84 5.96 -2.09
C GLU A 97 6.94 5.23 -3.09
N ARG A 98 7.44 4.18 -3.73
CA ARG A 98 6.65 3.41 -4.70
C ARG A 98 5.39 2.79 -4.08
N PHE A 99 5.49 2.20 -2.89
CA PHE A 99 4.30 1.61 -2.23
C PHE A 99 3.34 2.69 -1.73
N THR A 100 3.84 3.89 -1.42
CA THR A 100 3.00 5.06 -1.12
C THR A 100 2.21 5.47 -2.36
N ASP A 101 2.84 5.51 -3.54
CA ASP A 101 2.15 5.79 -4.80
C ASP A 101 1.08 4.73 -5.14
N LEU A 102 1.37 3.45 -4.86
CA LEU A 102 0.40 2.38 -5.03
C LEU A 102 -0.77 2.50 -4.03
N ALA A 103 -0.50 2.92 -2.80
CA ALA A 103 -1.54 3.20 -1.80
C ALA A 103 -2.43 4.36 -2.26
N LEU A 104 -1.83 5.43 -2.78
CA LEU A 104 -2.53 6.58 -3.32
C LEU A 104 -3.42 6.17 -4.48
N ASN A 105 -2.88 5.43 -5.45
CA ASN A 105 -3.65 4.97 -6.61
C ASN A 105 -4.85 4.11 -6.20
N ALA A 106 -4.70 3.22 -5.22
CA ALA A 106 -5.80 2.40 -4.73
C ALA A 106 -6.93 3.25 -4.11
N VAL A 107 -6.58 4.25 -3.30
CA VAL A 107 -7.58 5.10 -2.65
C VAL A 107 -8.22 6.11 -3.61
N GLU A 108 -7.48 6.60 -4.61
CA GLU A 108 -8.00 7.48 -5.67
C GLU A 108 -9.03 6.77 -6.55
N LEU A 109 -8.79 5.50 -6.90
CA LEU A 109 -9.76 4.69 -7.66
C LEU A 109 -11.07 4.52 -6.90
N ILE A 110 -11.00 4.41 -5.57
CA ILE A 110 -12.18 4.39 -4.70
C ILE A 110 -12.87 5.75 -4.72
N ASP A 111 -12.16 6.86 -4.48
CA ASP A 111 -12.76 8.20 -4.45
C ASP A 111 -13.49 8.52 -5.76
N ARG A 112 -12.89 8.18 -6.92
CA ARG A 112 -13.55 8.36 -8.22
C ARG A 112 -14.83 7.52 -8.33
N ASN A 113 -14.77 6.26 -7.91
CA ASN A 113 -15.97 5.42 -7.88
C ASN A 113 -17.05 6.00 -6.98
N LEU A 114 -16.68 6.45 -5.78
CA LEU A 114 -17.61 6.98 -4.79
C LEU A 114 -18.19 8.34 -5.19
N TYR A 115 -17.42 9.18 -5.90
CA TYR A 115 -17.90 10.44 -6.46
C TYR A 115 -19.10 10.21 -7.38
N GLU A 116 -18.98 9.27 -8.32
CA GLU A 116 -20.06 8.94 -9.26
C GLU A 116 -21.33 8.51 -8.51
N ARG A 117 -21.23 7.76 -7.41
CA ARG A 117 -22.41 7.34 -6.63
C ARG A 117 -23.09 8.51 -5.93
N SER A 118 -22.31 9.50 -5.51
CA SER A 118 -22.87 10.74 -4.99
C SER A 118 -23.69 11.48 -6.06
N CYS A 119 -23.24 11.49 -7.31
CA CYS A 119 -23.98 12.10 -8.42
C CYS A 119 -25.23 11.29 -8.78
N ASP A 120 -25.08 9.97 -8.86
CA ASP A 120 -26.15 9.03 -9.20
C ASP A 120 -27.34 9.16 -8.23
N VAL A 121 -27.09 9.16 -6.91
CA VAL A 121 -28.19 9.24 -5.91
C VAL A 121 -28.97 10.55 -6.02
N ARG A 122 -28.28 11.67 -6.25
CA ARG A 122 -28.90 13.00 -6.37
C ARG A 122 -29.70 13.15 -7.64
N TRP A 123 -29.15 12.67 -8.76
CA TRP A 123 -29.83 12.71 -10.05
C TRP A 123 -31.09 11.84 -10.04
N TRP A 124 -30.98 10.59 -9.59
CA TRP A 124 -32.11 9.66 -9.61
C TRP A 124 -33.21 10.04 -8.61
N ALA A 125 -32.89 10.73 -7.51
CA ALA A 125 -33.89 11.23 -6.58
C ALA A 125 -34.86 12.27 -7.20
N THR A 126 -34.57 12.76 -8.41
CA THR A 126 -35.45 13.67 -9.16
C THR A 126 -36.39 12.96 -10.13
N ASP A 127 -36.26 11.64 -10.34
CA ASP A 127 -37.11 10.89 -11.28
C ASP A 127 -38.59 10.94 -10.82
N SER A 128 -39.46 11.34 -11.74
CA SER A 128 -40.88 11.60 -11.45
C SER A 128 -41.62 10.36 -10.97
N ALA A 129 -41.19 9.15 -11.32
CA ALA A 129 -41.77 7.92 -10.82
C ALA A 129 -41.47 7.73 -9.32
N LEU A 130 -40.26 8.07 -8.88
CA LEU A 130 -39.87 7.97 -7.48
C LEU A 130 -40.58 9.05 -6.63
N VAL A 131 -40.68 10.26 -7.18
CA VAL A 131 -41.43 11.36 -6.56
C VAL A 131 -42.91 11.00 -6.43
N GLY A 132 -43.53 10.48 -7.50
CA GLY A 132 -44.93 10.05 -7.51
C GLY A 132 -45.21 8.93 -6.52
N ALA A 133 -44.35 7.91 -6.45
CA ALA A 133 -44.49 6.82 -5.49
C ALA A 133 -44.51 7.30 -4.03
N LEU A 134 -43.68 8.27 -3.66
CA LEU A 134 -43.66 8.84 -2.30
C LEU A 134 -44.75 9.88 -2.05
N ALA A 135 -45.24 10.56 -3.09
CA ALA A 135 -46.32 11.52 -2.97
C ALA A 135 -47.69 10.85 -2.83
N ASP A 136 -47.96 9.84 -3.67
CA ASP A 136 -49.26 9.19 -3.77
C ASP A 136 -49.37 7.98 -2.83
N GLY A 137 -48.26 7.25 -2.62
CA GLY A 137 -48.20 6.07 -1.76
C GLY A 137 -49.03 4.88 -2.24
N THR A 138 -49.54 4.91 -3.48
CA THR A 138 -50.36 3.81 -4.03
C THR A 138 -49.48 2.63 -4.44
N PRO A 139 -50.01 1.39 -4.35
CA PRO A 139 -49.31 0.19 -4.84
C PRO A 139 -48.88 0.32 -6.31
N GLU A 140 -49.71 0.93 -7.15
CA GLU A 140 -49.44 1.13 -8.58
C GLU A 140 -48.25 2.06 -8.78
N ALA A 141 -48.19 3.18 -8.06
CA ALA A 141 -47.07 4.12 -8.15
C ALA A 141 -45.77 3.50 -7.62
N CYS A 142 -45.84 2.72 -6.54
CA CYS A 142 -44.69 2.01 -5.98
C CYS A 142 -44.16 0.92 -6.93
N ASN A 143 -45.04 0.19 -7.60
CA ASN A 143 -44.66 -0.79 -8.62
C ASN A 143 -44.01 -0.11 -9.83
N PHE A 144 -44.56 1.01 -10.30
CA PHE A 144 -43.95 1.77 -11.38
C PHE A 144 -42.57 2.31 -11.01
N ALA A 145 -42.39 2.79 -9.77
CA ALA A 145 -41.08 3.17 -9.25
C ALA A 145 -40.11 1.98 -9.22
N ALA A 146 -40.55 0.79 -8.80
CA ALA A 146 -39.73 -0.42 -8.81
C ALA A 146 -39.25 -0.78 -10.24
N ASP A 147 -40.12 -0.70 -11.25
CA ASP A 147 -39.76 -0.94 -12.66
C ASP A 147 -38.73 0.07 -13.19
N ARG A 148 -38.83 1.33 -12.75
CA ARG A 148 -37.85 2.39 -13.07
C ARG A 148 -36.50 2.12 -12.42
N LEU A 149 -36.47 1.75 -11.15
CA LEU A 149 -35.25 1.33 -10.46
C LEU A 149 -34.61 0.10 -11.12
N ALA A 150 -35.41 -0.90 -11.48
CA ALA A 150 -34.94 -2.07 -12.23
C ALA A 150 -34.34 -1.69 -13.59
N THR A 151 -34.90 -0.68 -14.26
CA THR A 151 -34.37 -0.16 -15.53
C THR A 151 -32.99 0.47 -15.37
N ILE A 152 -32.77 1.24 -14.31
CA ILE A 152 -31.44 1.78 -13.99
C ILE A 152 -30.45 0.64 -13.74
N LEU A 153 -30.84 -0.35 -12.93
CA LEU A 153 -29.98 -1.48 -12.57
C LEU A 153 -29.58 -2.39 -13.74
N ARG A 154 -30.24 -2.31 -14.90
CA ARG A 154 -29.82 -3.01 -16.13
C ARG A 154 -28.60 -2.35 -16.79
N SER A 155 -28.43 -1.05 -16.63
CA SER A 155 -27.31 -0.29 -17.20
C SER A 155 -26.18 -0.05 -16.20
N TYR A 156 -26.48 0.00 -14.90
CA TYR A 156 -25.52 0.27 -13.83
C TYR A 156 -25.31 -0.97 -12.97
N THR A 157 -24.35 -1.80 -13.35
CA THR A 157 -24.12 -3.13 -12.76
C THR A 157 -23.38 -3.11 -11.42
N VAL A 158 -22.83 -1.96 -11.01
CA VAL A 158 -22.07 -1.79 -9.75
C VAL A 158 -22.96 -1.68 -8.51
N TYR A 159 -24.28 -1.67 -8.69
CA TYR A 159 -25.24 -1.58 -7.60
C TYR A 159 -25.84 -2.95 -7.27
N LEU A 160 -25.92 -3.25 -5.97
CA LEU A 160 -26.67 -4.38 -5.44
C LEU A 160 -28.17 -4.12 -5.60
N ASP A 161 -28.64 -2.96 -5.17
CA ASP A 161 -30.04 -2.55 -5.37
C ASP A 161 -30.18 -1.03 -5.24
N LEU A 162 -31.34 -0.53 -5.66
CA LEU A 162 -31.81 0.83 -5.43
C LEU A 162 -33.16 0.70 -4.73
N PHE A 163 -33.44 1.53 -3.74
CA PHE A 163 -34.67 1.39 -2.97
C PHE A 163 -35.19 2.72 -2.43
N LEU A 164 -36.50 2.80 -2.31
CA LEU A 164 -37.23 4.00 -1.92
C LEU A 164 -37.76 3.80 -0.51
N VAL A 165 -37.48 4.75 0.37
CA VAL A 165 -37.88 4.72 1.78
C VAL A 165 -38.84 5.87 2.05
N ASN A 166 -40.01 5.58 2.61
CA ASN A 166 -40.99 6.61 3.00
C ASN A 166 -40.58 7.34 4.29
N LEU A 167 -41.35 8.36 4.70
CA LEU A 167 -41.07 9.14 5.91
C LEU A 167 -41.14 8.31 7.22
N ASP A 168 -41.88 7.20 7.22
CA ASP A 168 -41.94 6.27 8.35
C ASP A 168 -40.71 5.34 8.43
N GLY A 169 -39.78 5.47 7.48
CA GLY A 169 -38.60 4.62 7.39
C GLY A 169 -38.86 3.27 6.71
N LYS A 170 -40.01 3.06 6.07
CA LYS A 170 -40.33 1.80 5.38
C LYS A 170 -39.90 1.81 3.93
N VAL A 171 -39.26 0.73 3.49
CA VAL A 171 -38.95 0.51 2.07
C VAL A 171 -40.23 0.20 1.31
N VAL A 172 -40.63 1.10 0.40
CA VAL A 172 -41.87 1.02 -0.39
C VAL A 172 -41.65 0.57 -1.83
N ALA A 173 -40.43 0.68 -2.36
CA ALA A 173 -40.05 0.16 -3.68
C ALA A 173 -38.57 -0.24 -3.70
N CYS A 174 -38.22 -1.25 -4.49
CA CYS A 174 -36.82 -1.64 -4.74
C CYS A 174 -36.65 -2.14 -6.18
N GLY A 175 -35.44 -2.08 -6.72
CA GLY A 175 -35.16 -2.39 -8.13
C GLY A 175 -34.98 -3.89 -8.40
N ARG A 176 -34.72 -4.73 -7.39
CA ARG A 176 -34.62 -6.19 -7.54
C ARG A 176 -35.48 -6.94 -6.50
N PRO A 177 -36.81 -6.74 -6.51
CA PRO A 177 -37.71 -7.31 -5.50
C PRO A 177 -37.65 -8.85 -5.44
N ASP A 178 -37.42 -9.52 -6.58
CA ASP A 178 -37.33 -10.98 -6.62
C ASP A 178 -36.08 -11.53 -5.91
N LYS A 179 -34.97 -10.79 -5.98
CA LYS A 179 -33.67 -11.16 -5.39
C LYS A 179 -33.61 -10.73 -3.93
N HIS A 180 -33.89 -9.46 -3.64
CA HIS A 180 -33.79 -8.89 -2.30
C HIS A 180 -35.15 -8.77 -1.61
N ARG A 181 -35.87 -9.89 -1.52
CA ARG A 181 -37.24 -9.93 -0.94
C ARG A 181 -37.32 -9.36 0.49
N LYS A 182 -36.24 -9.49 1.26
CA LYS A 182 -36.13 -8.99 2.63
C LYS A 182 -35.98 -7.47 2.71
N LEU A 183 -35.63 -6.81 1.60
CA LEU A 183 -35.46 -5.37 1.54
C LEU A 183 -36.81 -4.66 1.50
N TYR A 184 -37.78 -5.19 0.75
CA TYR A 184 -39.13 -4.64 0.71
C TYR A 184 -39.78 -4.67 2.12
N ASN A 185 -40.43 -3.56 2.51
CA ASN A 185 -41.08 -3.37 3.82
C ASN A 185 -40.14 -3.44 5.05
N SER A 186 -38.82 -3.54 4.84
CA SER A 186 -37.84 -3.39 5.92
C SER A 186 -37.86 -1.96 6.48
N ASN A 187 -37.40 -1.81 7.73
CA ASN A 187 -37.42 -0.54 8.44
C ASN A 187 -35.99 0.04 8.52
N MET A 188 -35.81 1.23 7.96
CA MET A 188 -34.57 2.00 7.93
C MET A 188 -34.56 3.18 8.92
N SER A 189 -35.62 3.37 9.71
CA SER A 189 -35.70 4.51 10.67
C SER A 189 -34.59 4.52 11.73
N GLY A 190 -34.01 3.36 12.05
CA GLY A 190 -32.87 3.23 12.97
C GLY A 190 -31.50 3.43 12.32
N GLU A 191 -31.43 3.61 10.99
CA GLU A 191 -30.18 3.73 10.26
C GLU A 191 -29.71 5.18 10.21
N GLU A 192 -28.48 5.46 10.66
CA GLU A 192 -27.94 6.82 10.70
C GLU A 192 -27.87 7.49 9.32
N TRP A 193 -27.59 6.72 8.27
CA TRP A 193 -27.55 7.24 6.90
C TRP A 193 -28.92 7.72 6.43
N PHE A 194 -30.01 7.06 6.85
CA PHE A 194 -31.37 7.43 6.50
C PHE A 194 -31.77 8.73 7.20
N THR A 195 -31.51 8.84 8.51
CA THR A 195 -31.74 10.09 9.26
C THR A 195 -30.93 11.25 8.69
N ARG A 196 -29.66 11.04 8.30
CA ARG A 196 -28.85 12.09 7.66
C ARG A 196 -29.39 12.46 6.28
N ALA A 197 -29.83 11.49 5.48
CA ALA A 197 -30.41 11.75 4.16
C ALA A 197 -31.71 12.58 4.25
N LEU A 198 -32.59 12.28 5.22
CA LEU A 198 -33.81 13.06 5.47
C LEU A 198 -33.51 14.53 5.82
N ASN A 199 -32.41 14.78 6.53
CA ASN A 199 -32.01 16.10 7.03
C ASN A 199 -31.10 16.89 6.07
N THR A 200 -30.91 16.40 4.85
CA THR A 200 -30.25 17.16 3.77
C THR A 200 -30.96 18.51 3.54
N GLN A 201 -30.22 19.55 3.16
CA GLN A 201 -30.77 20.91 2.99
C GLN A 201 -31.20 21.18 1.54
N SER A 202 -30.49 20.59 0.59
CA SER A 202 -30.78 20.62 -0.85
C SER A 202 -30.84 19.20 -1.43
N GLY A 203 -31.42 19.07 -2.62
CA GLY A 203 -31.24 17.89 -3.49
C GLY A 203 -29.79 17.71 -3.97
N ASP A 204 -28.95 18.73 -3.81
CA ASP A 204 -27.50 18.67 -4.06
C ASP A 204 -26.71 17.99 -2.94
N ASP A 205 -27.34 17.77 -1.78
CA ASP A 205 -26.74 17.10 -0.64
C ASP A 205 -27.01 15.59 -0.65
N TYR A 206 -26.26 14.85 0.14
CA TYR A 206 -26.38 13.41 0.30
C TYR A 206 -25.76 12.96 1.62
N ALA A 207 -26.08 11.74 2.03
CA ALA A 207 -25.50 11.02 3.15
C ALA A 207 -24.89 9.70 2.67
N VAL A 208 -23.87 9.22 3.39
CA VAL A 208 -23.19 7.96 3.09
C VAL A 208 -23.13 7.12 4.37
N ALA A 209 -23.54 5.86 4.28
CA ALA A 209 -23.40 4.89 5.34
C ALA A 209 -21.96 4.36 5.41
N ASP A 210 -21.51 3.97 6.60
CA ASP A 210 -20.29 3.18 6.73
C ASP A 210 -20.43 1.86 5.99
N VAL A 211 -19.31 1.38 5.45
CA VAL A 211 -19.26 0.07 4.79
C VAL A 211 -19.55 -1.01 5.84
N ASN A 212 -20.62 -1.77 5.60
CA ASN A 212 -21.04 -2.87 6.47
C ASN A 212 -21.70 -3.98 5.65
N THR A 213 -21.85 -5.14 6.29
CA THR A 213 -22.68 -6.23 5.78
C THR A 213 -24.15 -5.90 5.95
N VAL A 214 -24.94 -6.02 4.88
CA VAL A 214 -26.37 -5.68 4.89
C VAL A 214 -27.21 -6.97 4.77
N PRO A 215 -27.90 -7.42 5.84
CA PRO A 215 -28.66 -8.67 5.82
C PRO A 215 -29.79 -8.72 4.78
N ALA A 216 -30.40 -7.56 4.48
CA ALA A 216 -31.44 -7.45 3.46
C ALA A 216 -30.92 -7.63 2.02
N LEU A 217 -29.61 -7.47 1.80
CA LEU A 217 -28.93 -7.62 0.52
C LEU A 217 -28.09 -8.91 0.51
N GLU A 218 -28.64 -10.01 1.01
CA GLU A 218 -27.97 -11.33 1.06
C GLU A 218 -26.66 -11.35 1.88
N ASN A 219 -26.55 -10.46 2.88
CA ASN A 219 -25.32 -10.23 3.65
C ASN A 219 -24.13 -9.76 2.77
N ALA A 220 -24.40 -9.11 1.65
CA ALA A 220 -23.36 -8.44 0.88
C ALA A 220 -22.78 -7.23 1.65
N GLN A 221 -21.51 -6.93 1.39
CA GLN A 221 -20.89 -5.68 1.85
C GLN A 221 -21.36 -4.53 0.96
N ALA A 222 -21.89 -3.47 1.56
CA ALA A 222 -22.41 -2.34 0.80
C ALA A 222 -21.97 -1.00 1.39
N ALA A 223 -21.80 -0.02 0.51
CA ALA A 223 -21.79 1.40 0.87
C ALA A 223 -23.12 2.01 0.40
N ILE A 224 -23.96 2.42 1.35
CA ILE A 224 -25.27 3.00 1.01
C ILE A 224 -25.14 4.51 0.89
N TYR A 225 -25.50 5.04 -0.27
CA TYR A 225 -25.67 6.48 -0.48
C TYR A 225 -27.15 6.80 -0.40
N GLY A 226 -27.49 7.88 0.30
CA GLY A 226 -28.85 8.32 0.49
C GLY A 226 -29.03 9.80 0.22
N THR A 227 -30.14 10.18 -0.38
CA THR A 227 -30.58 11.59 -0.41
C THR A 227 -32.10 11.71 -0.34
N ALA A 228 -32.58 12.86 0.13
CA ALA A 228 -34.00 13.13 0.21
C ALA A 228 -34.62 13.23 -1.19
N VAL A 229 -35.70 12.48 -1.41
CA VAL A 229 -36.59 12.69 -2.56
C VAL A 229 -37.54 13.82 -2.20
N ARG A 230 -37.60 14.84 -3.05
CA ARG A 230 -38.32 16.09 -2.77
C ARG A 230 -39.49 16.28 -3.74
N ALA A 231 -40.51 16.98 -3.26
CA ALA A 231 -41.71 17.28 -4.04
C ALA A 231 -41.36 17.95 -5.37
N GLY A 232 -41.92 17.40 -6.46
CA GLY A 232 -41.66 17.85 -7.83
C GLY A 232 -40.23 17.65 -8.33
N GLY A 233 -39.39 16.86 -7.64
CA GLY A 233 -37.97 16.73 -7.96
C GLY A 233 -37.16 18.00 -7.73
N ALA A 234 -37.73 19.00 -7.04
CA ALA A 234 -37.09 20.30 -6.84
C ALA A 234 -36.00 20.24 -5.75
N ALA A 235 -34.87 20.90 -6.00
CA ALA A 235 -33.72 20.94 -5.08
C ALA A 235 -34.10 21.37 -3.65
N HIS A 236 -35.02 22.33 -3.50
CA HIS A 236 -35.51 22.82 -2.20
C HIS A 236 -36.98 22.46 -1.94
N GLY A 237 -37.50 21.43 -2.61
CA GLY A 237 -38.84 20.93 -2.36
C GLY A 237 -39.00 20.30 -0.98
N ARG A 238 -40.25 20.17 -0.54
CA ARG A 238 -40.60 19.43 0.69
C ARG A 238 -40.12 17.98 0.57
N VAL A 239 -39.48 17.45 1.60
CA VAL A 239 -39.04 16.05 1.66
C VAL A 239 -40.25 15.12 1.66
N LEU A 240 -40.22 14.10 0.80
CA LEU A 240 -41.25 13.06 0.68
C LEU A 240 -40.77 11.69 1.17
N GLY A 241 -39.45 11.49 1.23
CA GLY A 241 -38.81 10.23 1.59
C GLY A 241 -37.33 10.27 1.20
N VAL A 242 -36.71 9.10 1.09
CA VAL A 242 -35.28 8.96 0.76
C VAL A 242 -35.10 7.93 -0.34
N LEU A 243 -34.23 8.24 -1.30
CA LEU A 243 -33.67 7.25 -2.22
C LEU A 243 -32.37 6.71 -1.60
N GLY A 244 -32.31 5.41 -1.40
CA GLY A 244 -31.08 4.69 -1.04
C GLY A 244 -30.53 3.94 -2.25
N ILE A 245 -29.23 4.04 -2.47
CA ILE A 245 -28.52 3.27 -3.49
C ILE A 245 -27.43 2.43 -2.81
N ALA A 246 -27.50 1.12 -2.98
CA ALA A 246 -26.57 0.18 -2.37
C ALA A 246 -25.46 -0.18 -3.36
N PHE A 247 -24.32 0.50 -3.23
CA PHE A 247 -23.12 0.20 -4.01
C PHE A 247 -22.51 -1.12 -3.55
N ASP A 248 -22.16 -2.01 -4.50
CA ASP A 248 -21.51 -3.29 -4.23
C ASP A 248 -20.06 -3.08 -3.80
N TRP A 249 -19.87 -2.81 -2.51
CA TRP A 249 -18.55 -2.55 -1.96
C TRP A 249 -17.63 -3.76 -2.11
N GLY A 250 -18.13 -4.96 -1.78
CA GLY A 250 -17.34 -6.18 -1.75
C GLY A 250 -16.65 -6.45 -3.08
N THR A 251 -17.42 -6.49 -4.18
CA THR A 251 -16.87 -6.77 -5.51
C THR A 251 -15.92 -5.67 -5.99
N GLN A 252 -16.29 -4.41 -5.79
CA GLN A 252 -15.53 -3.27 -6.33
C GLN A 252 -14.22 -3.05 -5.56
N ALA A 253 -14.26 -3.16 -4.23
CA ALA A 253 -13.08 -3.01 -3.40
C ALA A 253 -12.11 -4.20 -3.59
N ASP A 254 -12.62 -5.43 -3.74
CA ASP A 254 -11.82 -6.62 -4.03
C ASP A 254 -11.02 -6.48 -5.33
N ALA A 255 -11.68 -5.98 -6.38
CA ALA A 255 -11.03 -5.71 -7.66
C ALA A 255 -9.89 -4.69 -7.54
N ILE A 256 -10.03 -3.68 -6.67
CA ILE A 256 -9.00 -2.65 -6.46
C ILE A 256 -7.82 -3.21 -5.66
N VAL A 257 -8.07 -3.85 -4.51
CA VAL A 257 -6.98 -4.35 -3.66
C VAL A 257 -6.20 -5.49 -4.32
N LYS A 258 -6.87 -6.34 -5.12
CA LYS A 258 -6.20 -7.38 -5.92
C LYS A 258 -5.59 -6.82 -7.21
N GLY A 259 -6.16 -5.75 -7.77
CA GLY A 259 -5.70 -5.09 -8.99
C GLY A 259 -4.45 -4.22 -8.81
N ALA A 260 -3.94 -4.05 -7.59
CA ALA A 260 -2.70 -3.32 -7.33
C ALA A 260 -1.55 -3.85 -8.20
N ARG A 261 -0.78 -2.92 -8.79
CA ARG A 261 0.29 -3.20 -9.77
C ARG A 261 1.57 -3.68 -9.10
N LEU A 262 1.48 -4.86 -8.49
CA LEU A 262 2.56 -5.58 -7.83
C LEU A 262 3.10 -6.67 -8.76
N THR A 263 4.42 -6.86 -8.75
CA THR A 263 5.04 -8.07 -9.30
C THR A 263 4.61 -9.30 -8.50
N GLU A 264 4.79 -10.50 -9.04
CA GLU A 264 4.38 -11.74 -8.35
C GLU A 264 5.09 -11.91 -6.99
N THR A 265 6.40 -11.61 -6.95
CA THR A 265 7.20 -11.66 -5.72
C THR A 265 6.68 -10.68 -4.67
N GLU A 266 6.35 -9.45 -5.07
CA GLU A 266 5.80 -8.46 -4.14
C GLU A 266 4.42 -8.85 -3.65
N ARG A 267 3.55 -9.32 -4.56
CA ARG A 267 2.19 -9.76 -4.25
C ARG A 267 2.18 -10.85 -3.18
N SER A 268 3.10 -11.81 -3.26
CA SER A 268 3.21 -12.88 -2.26
C SER A 268 3.57 -12.42 -0.83
N ARG A 269 4.01 -11.16 -0.70
CA ARG A 269 4.53 -10.59 0.56
C ARG A 269 3.87 -9.28 0.97
N THR A 270 2.88 -8.84 0.18
CA THR A 270 2.21 -7.56 0.36
C THR A 270 0.74 -7.80 0.61
N ARG A 271 0.24 -7.20 1.68
CA ARG A 271 -1.19 -7.06 1.96
C ARG A 271 -1.61 -5.65 1.57
N VAL A 272 -2.47 -5.55 0.56
CA VAL A 272 -3.07 -4.28 0.14
C VAL A 272 -4.40 -4.14 0.86
N MET A 273 -4.66 -2.97 1.45
CA MET A 273 -5.84 -2.72 2.25
C MET A 273 -6.46 -1.36 1.90
N LEU A 274 -7.78 -1.30 2.06
CA LEU A 274 -8.53 -0.06 2.21
C LEU A 274 -8.99 0.02 3.66
N VAL A 275 -8.79 1.16 4.27
CA VAL A 275 -9.00 1.39 5.70
C VAL A 275 -9.85 2.64 5.88
N ASP A 276 -10.92 2.57 6.68
CA ASP A 276 -11.81 3.71 6.90
C ASP A 276 -11.19 4.78 7.81
N ALA A 277 -11.90 5.89 8.03
CA ALA A 277 -11.42 7.02 8.83
C ALA A 277 -11.20 6.65 10.32
N GLN A 278 -11.85 5.59 10.79
CA GLN A 278 -11.73 5.03 12.14
C GLN A 278 -10.63 3.97 12.22
N LYS A 279 -9.90 3.75 11.12
CA LYS A 279 -8.83 2.77 10.97
C LYS A 279 -9.28 1.31 10.92
N ARG A 280 -10.56 1.06 10.61
CA ARG A 280 -11.06 -0.30 10.40
C ARG A 280 -10.79 -0.73 8.97
N VAL A 281 -10.33 -1.97 8.78
CA VAL A 281 -10.09 -2.56 7.46
C VAL A 281 -11.44 -2.77 6.75
N ILE A 282 -11.67 -2.07 5.65
CA ILE A 282 -12.90 -2.18 4.84
C ILE A 282 -12.70 -3.02 3.57
N ALA A 283 -11.46 -3.25 3.14
CA ALA A 283 -11.12 -4.28 2.17
C ALA A 283 -9.66 -4.71 2.32
N SER A 284 -9.34 -5.93 1.89
CA SER A 284 -7.98 -6.48 1.96
C SER A 284 -7.74 -7.51 0.86
N SER A 285 -6.54 -7.51 0.27
CA SER A 285 -6.16 -8.41 -0.82
C SER A 285 -6.10 -9.88 -0.43
N ASP A 286 -5.92 -10.16 0.86
CA ASP A 286 -5.91 -11.50 1.44
C ASP A 286 -7.26 -11.92 2.06
N GLY A 287 -8.27 -11.05 2.00
CA GLY A 287 -9.60 -11.28 2.57
C GLY A 287 -9.64 -11.25 4.11
N LYS A 288 -8.51 -11.06 4.79
CA LYS A 288 -8.46 -11.09 6.26
C LYS A 288 -8.88 -9.77 6.86
N GLY A 289 -9.53 -9.83 8.02
CA GLY A 289 -9.83 -8.67 8.86
C GLY A 289 -10.88 -7.71 8.32
N GLN A 290 -11.49 -7.99 7.16
CA GLN A 290 -12.48 -7.11 6.56
C GLN A 290 -13.67 -6.87 7.50
N LEU A 291 -14.00 -5.61 7.71
CA LEU A 291 -15.06 -5.08 8.58
C LEU A 291 -14.90 -5.37 10.08
N VAL A 292 -13.78 -5.96 10.51
CA VAL A 292 -13.55 -6.38 11.91
C VAL A 292 -12.24 -5.85 12.47
N GLU A 293 -11.15 -5.92 11.70
CA GLU A 293 -9.82 -5.53 12.14
C GLU A 293 -9.71 -4.01 12.25
N GLN A 294 -9.24 -3.55 13.41
CA GLN A 294 -8.74 -2.19 13.61
C GLN A 294 -7.25 -2.19 13.35
N TYR A 295 -6.82 -1.55 12.27
CA TYR A 295 -5.43 -1.51 11.86
C TYR A 295 -4.71 -0.36 12.58
N ASP A 296 -3.60 -0.64 13.25
CA ASP A 296 -2.80 0.36 13.99
C ASP A 296 -1.99 1.26 13.03
N LEU A 297 -2.69 2.02 12.18
CA LEU A 297 -2.09 2.91 11.21
C LEU A 297 -1.50 4.15 11.90
N LYS A 298 -0.19 4.32 11.82
CA LYS A 298 0.51 5.54 12.22
C LYS A 298 0.56 6.52 11.05
N VAL A 299 -0.04 7.69 11.24
CA VAL A 299 -0.18 8.72 10.22
C VAL A 299 0.60 9.95 10.65
N SER A 300 1.54 10.39 9.83
CA SER A 300 2.35 11.60 10.01
C SER A 300 2.00 12.71 9.01
N GLY A 301 1.15 12.41 8.02
CA GLY A 301 0.74 13.34 6.97
C GLY A 301 -0.37 12.74 6.10
N PRO A 302 -0.72 13.38 4.97
CA PRO A 302 -1.71 12.83 4.04
C PRO A 302 -1.23 11.53 3.37
N GLN A 303 0.08 11.33 3.25
CA GLN A 303 0.68 10.10 2.73
C GLN A 303 2.07 9.91 3.32
N GLY A 304 2.59 8.68 3.27
CA GLY A 304 3.95 8.37 3.67
C GLY A 304 4.17 6.89 3.95
N PHE A 305 5.35 6.56 4.45
CA PHE A 305 5.70 5.20 4.84
C PHE A 305 6.56 5.18 6.11
N TYR A 306 6.57 4.03 6.79
CA TYR A 306 7.41 3.79 7.95
C TYR A 306 7.71 2.29 8.09
N ILE A 307 8.73 1.98 8.88
CA ILE A 307 9.08 0.60 9.24
C ILE A 307 8.49 0.29 10.61
N GLN A 308 7.83 -0.87 10.73
CA GLN A 308 7.34 -1.41 11.99
C GLN A 308 7.74 -2.88 12.09
N GLY A 309 8.71 -3.17 12.95
CA GLY A 309 9.29 -4.51 13.03
C GLY A 309 9.98 -4.90 11.73
N ASP A 310 9.57 -6.02 11.14
CA ASP A 310 10.04 -6.55 9.86
C ASP A 310 9.11 -6.15 8.70
N LYS A 311 8.28 -5.12 8.86
CA LYS A 311 7.34 -4.67 7.83
C LYS A 311 7.59 -3.23 7.43
N LEU A 312 7.44 -2.95 6.14
CA LEU A 312 7.27 -1.60 5.63
C LEU A 312 5.78 -1.36 5.44
N ILE A 313 5.29 -0.27 6.00
CA ILE A 313 3.89 0.15 5.88
C ILE A 313 3.89 1.47 5.12
N ALA A 314 3.25 1.47 3.95
CA ALA A 314 3.02 2.66 3.14
C ALA A 314 1.53 2.99 3.12
N TYR A 315 1.18 4.27 3.12
CA TYR A 315 -0.21 4.70 3.19
C TYR A 315 -0.43 6.02 2.45
N ALA A 316 -1.66 6.22 2.01
CA ALA A 316 -2.14 7.48 1.46
C ALA A 316 -3.61 7.68 1.82
N ARG A 317 -3.96 8.90 2.21
CA ARG A 317 -5.32 9.32 2.54
C ARG A 317 -6.07 9.73 1.27
N THR A 318 -7.38 9.50 1.25
CA THR A 318 -8.29 9.99 0.20
C THR A 318 -7.99 11.46 -0.14
N PRO A 319 -7.54 11.78 -1.37
CA PRO A 319 -7.36 13.16 -1.80
C PRO A 319 -8.69 13.83 -2.18
N GLY A 320 -9.76 13.05 -2.37
CA GLY A 320 -10.99 13.51 -2.99
C GLY A 320 -10.91 13.48 -4.52
N TYR A 321 -12.03 13.77 -5.17
CA TYR A 321 -12.15 13.83 -6.63
C TYR A 321 -13.22 14.84 -7.04
N GLU A 322 -12.86 15.82 -7.87
CA GLU A 322 -13.76 16.92 -8.27
C GLU A 322 -14.37 17.63 -7.04
N THR A 323 -15.70 17.57 -6.88
CA THR A 323 -16.43 18.15 -5.74
C THR A 323 -16.56 17.18 -4.55
N TYR A 324 -16.12 15.93 -4.70
CA TYR A 324 -16.10 14.92 -3.66
C TYR A 324 -14.87 15.07 -2.77
N LYS A 325 -15.06 15.37 -1.49
CA LYS A 325 -13.94 15.59 -0.55
C LYS A 325 -13.22 14.30 -0.11
N GLY A 326 -13.76 13.13 -0.46
CA GLY A 326 -13.32 11.85 0.12
C GLY A 326 -13.90 11.61 1.52
N LEU A 327 -13.88 10.36 1.96
CA LEU A 327 -14.40 9.95 3.27
C LEU A 327 -13.32 9.93 4.37
N GLY A 328 -12.12 10.43 4.07
CA GLY A 328 -10.99 10.40 4.99
C GLY A 328 -10.39 9.01 5.17
N TRP A 329 -10.66 8.10 4.21
CA TRP A 329 -10.14 6.74 4.19
C TRP A 329 -8.67 6.71 3.75
N TYR A 330 -8.07 5.53 3.86
CA TYR A 330 -6.67 5.29 3.54
C TYR A 330 -6.53 4.07 2.63
N GLY A 331 -5.71 4.20 1.59
CA GLY A 331 -5.03 3.06 0.98
C GLY A 331 -3.82 2.71 1.83
N VAL A 332 -3.59 1.42 2.09
CA VAL A 332 -2.47 0.95 2.90
C VAL A 332 -1.85 -0.28 2.25
N LEU A 333 -0.52 -0.28 2.10
CA LEU A 333 0.26 -1.45 1.71
C LEU A 333 1.15 -1.86 2.88
N GLU A 334 0.94 -3.07 3.37
CA GLU A 334 1.82 -3.71 4.34
C GLU A 334 2.67 -4.75 3.61
N ILE A 335 3.98 -4.53 3.52
CA ILE A 335 4.91 -5.49 2.92
C ILE A 335 5.85 -6.06 3.98
N ALA A 336 5.99 -7.38 4.00
CA ALA A 336 7.04 -8.04 4.78
C ALA A 336 8.40 -7.64 4.19
N HIS A 337 9.14 -6.81 4.91
CA HIS A 337 10.49 -6.37 4.55
C HIS A 337 11.45 -7.55 4.68
N VAL A 338 12.21 -7.91 3.64
CA VAL A 338 13.43 -8.73 3.90
C VAL A 338 14.43 -7.75 4.48
N PRO A 339 15.02 -8.03 5.65
CA PRO A 339 16.29 -7.39 5.98
C PRO A 339 17.25 -7.64 4.82
N SER A 340 17.97 -6.61 4.36
CA SER A 340 19.01 -6.80 3.35
C SER A 340 19.92 -7.94 3.81
N THR A 341 19.93 -9.05 3.05
CA THR A 341 20.74 -10.22 3.38
C THR A 341 22.19 -9.94 3.04
N ALA A 342 22.83 -9.12 3.87
CA ALA A 342 24.28 -9.05 4.01
C ALA A 342 24.84 -10.24 4.83
N ALA A 343 23.99 -11.08 5.44
CA ALA A 343 24.40 -12.02 6.48
C ALA A 343 24.09 -13.51 6.19
N ARG A 344 23.88 -13.92 4.93
CA ARG A 344 23.77 -15.35 4.55
C ARG A 344 24.84 -15.79 3.55
N HIS A 345 26.10 -15.44 3.81
CA HIS A 345 27.24 -16.21 3.30
C HIS A 345 28.21 -16.53 4.44
N VAL A 346 27.73 -17.28 5.43
CA VAL A 346 28.60 -18.03 6.35
C VAL A 346 28.83 -19.42 5.75
N VAL A 347 30.04 -19.58 5.20
CA VAL A 347 30.87 -20.80 5.23
C VAL A 347 30.12 -22.12 4.95
N GLY A 348 29.89 -22.41 3.67
CA GLY A 348 29.79 -23.78 3.18
C GLY A 348 31.17 -24.41 3.08
N GLY A 349 31.77 -24.75 4.23
CA GLY A 349 33.00 -25.54 4.30
C GLY A 349 32.75 -26.93 3.72
N LYS A 350 33.36 -27.21 2.57
CA LYS A 350 33.46 -28.57 2.01
C LYS A 350 34.11 -29.48 3.06
N ARG A 351 33.33 -30.41 3.60
CA ARG A 351 33.83 -31.72 4.04
C ARG A 351 33.79 -32.65 2.83
N ARG A 352 34.95 -32.93 2.24
CA ARG A 352 35.35 -34.25 1.76
C ARG A 352 36.86 -34.33 1.79
#